data_AF-A0A430FJ98-F1
#
_entry.id   AF-A0A430FJ98-F1
#
_cell.length_a   1.000
_cell.length_b   1.000
_cell.length_c   1.000
_cell.angle_alpha   90.00
_cell.angle_beta   90.00
_cell.angle_gamma   90.00
#
_symmetry.space_group_name_H-M   'P 1'
#
loop_
_entity.id
_entity.type
_entity.pdbx_description
1 polymer ?
#
loop_
_entity_poly.entity_id
_entity_poly.type
_entity_poly.pdbx_seq_one_letter_code
_entity_poly.pdbx_strand_id
1 'polypeptide(L)'
;MRMPLCMRECQETIALLEEPLPTYHYRCKNCGYDFTEHQSFDDAPITVCPECHEEQVRKVYSAVPIEFKGHGFYRTDGGSGSSTK
;
A
#
# COMPACT_ATOMS: atom_id res chain seq x y z
N MET A 1 -7.65 -21.74 -26.80
CA MET A 1 -6.72 -21.12 -25.83
C MET A 1 -7.55 -20.54 -24.68
N ARG A 2 -7.73 -21.29 -23.59
CA ARG A 2 -8.58 -20.93 -22.44
C ARG A 2 -7.65 -20.75 -21.24
N MET A 3 -7.62 -19.54 -20.68
CA MET A 3 -6.88 -19.21 -19.46
C MET A 3 -7.35 -20.10 -18.29
N PRO A 4 -6.43 -20.56 -17.43
CA PRO A 4 -6.71 -21.58 -16.43
C PRO A 4 -7.61 -21.02 -15.33
N LEU A 5 -8.56 -21.85 -14.91
CA LEU A 5 -9.56 -21.61 -13.86
C LEU A 5 -8.96 -21.45 -12.44
N CYS A 6 -7.65 -21.31 -12.29
CA CYS A 6 -6.93 -21.33 -10.99
C CYS A 6 -7.10 -20.06 -10.14
N MET A 7 -7.85 -19.05 -10.60
CA MET A 7 -8.15 -17.83 -9.83
C MET A 7 -9.61 -17.74 -9.35
N ARG A 8 -10.50 -18.64 -9.80
CA ARG A 8 -11.91 -18.61 -9.40
C ARG A 8 -12.21 -19.46 -8.18
N GLU A 9 -11.33 -20.40 -7.81
CA GLU A 9 -11.52 -21.30 -6.67
C GLU A 9 -10.90 -20.81 -5.35
N CYS A 10 -10.26 -19.64 -5.32
CA CYS A 10 -9.74 -19.06 -4.07
C CYS A 10 -10.73 -18.14 -3.34
N GLN A 11 -11.85 -17.72 -3.96
CA GLN A 11 -12.76 -16.75 -3.33
C GLN A 11 -13.90 -17.37 -2.50
N GLU A 12 -14.16 -18.68 -2.59
CA GLU A 12 -15.28 -19.30 -1.84
C GLU A 12 -14.86 -19.97 -0.51
N THR A 13 -13.57 -20.16 -0.24
CA THR A 13 -13.09 -20.83 1.00
C THR A 13 -12.57 -19.89 2.10
N ILE A 14 -12.43 -18.58 1.83
CA ILE A 14 -11.88 -17.58 2.78
C ILE A 14 -13.00 -16.90 3.60
N ALA A 15 -14.02 -17.65 4.00
CA ALA A 15 -15.08 -17.16 4.89
C ALA A 15 -15.03 -17.78 6.29
N LEU A 16 -14.05 -18.65 6.58
CA LEU A 16 -14.03 -19.47 7.81
C LEU A 16 -12.81 -19.26 8.71
N LEU A 17 -11.85 -18.43 8.32
CA LEU A 17 -10.77 -17.96 9.19
C LEU A 17 -10.62 -16.47 8.93
N GLU A 18 -11.06 -15.65 9.88
CA GLU A 18 -10.96 -14.19 9.87
C GLU A 18 -9.49 -13.76 10.01
N GLU A 19 -8.66 -14.06 9.02
CA GLU A 19 -7.39 -13.38 8.83
C GLU A 19 -7.76 -11.95 8.37
N PRO A 20 -7.38 -10.89 9.11
CA PRO A 20 -7.76 -9.53 8.73
C PRO A 20 -7.06 -9.15 7.43
N LEU A 21 -7.75 -9.34 6.30
CA LEU A 21 -7.30 -8.84 5.00
C LEU A 21 -6.97 -7.35 5.15
N PRO A 22 -5.77 -6.91 4.74
CA PRO A 22 -5.38 -5.53 4.93
C PRO A 22 -6.33 -4.62 4.16
N THR A 23 -6.79 -3.59 4.84
CA THR A 23 -7.62 -2.57 4.23
C THR A 23 -6.74 -1.53 3.53
N TYR A 24 -7.06 -1.21 2.28
CA TYR A 24 -6.36 -0.18 1.53
C TYR A 24 -7.29 0.98 1.18
N HIS A 25 -6.75 2.20 1.29
CA HIS A 25 -7.43 3.42 0.88
C HIS A 25 -7.11 3.77 -0.56
N TYR A 26 -8.15 4.13 -1.29
CA TYR A 26 -8.11 4.54 -2.69
C TYR A 26 -8.75 5.92 -2.86
N ARG A 27 -8.29 6.65 -3.88
CA ARG A 27 -8.89 7.92 -4.28
C ARG A 27 -8.94 8.05 -5.79
N CYS A 28 -10.11 8.35 -6.31
CA CYS A 28 -10.27 8.68 -7.73
C CYS A 28 -9.71 10.09 -8.01
N LYS A 29 -8.92 10.24 -9.08
CA LYS A 29 -8.42 11.54 -9.53
C LYS A 29 -9.47 12.36 -10.28
N ASN A 30 -10.47 11.71 -10.87
CA ASN A 30 -11.47 12.36 -11.70
C ASN A 30 -12.60 13.00 -10.87
N CYS A 31 -13.34 12.19 -10.09
CA CYS A 31 -14.43 12.68 -9.25
C CYS A 31 -13.98 13.07 -7.83
N GLY A 32 -12.77 12.71 -7.41
CA GLY A 32 -12.25 13.01 -6.08
C GLY A 32 -12.72 12.09 -4.96
N TYR A 33 -13.59 11.10 -5.26
CA TYR A 33 -14.15 10.14 -4.31
C TYR A 33 -13.07 9.29 -3.64
N ASP A 34 -13.12 9.22 -2.31
CA ASP A 34 -12.30 8.36 -1.47
C ASP A 34 -13.07 7.14 -0.98
N PHE A 35 -12.44 5.98 -1.06
CA PHE A 35 -13.03 4.72 -0.60
C PHE A 35 -11.97 3.78 -0.05
N THR A 36 -12.45 2.76 0.65
CA THR A 36 -11.65 1.87 1.48
C THR A 36 -12.09 0.45 1.21
N GLU A 37 -11.17 -0.43 0.82
CA GLU A 37 -11.51 -1.80 0.46
C GLU A 37 -10.53 -2.81 1.04
N HIS A 38 -11.03 -4.00 1.40
CA HIS A 38 -10.23 -5.11 1.88
C HIS A 38 -9.66 -5.87 0.69
N GLN A 39 -8.34 -5.98 0.59
CA GLN A 39 -7.71 -6.61 -0.56
C GLN A 39 -6.55 -7.51 -0.11
N SER A 40 -6.46 -8.67 -0.74
CA SER A 40 -5.27 -9.53 -0.61
C SER A 40 -4.04 -8.84 -1.19
N PHE A 41 -2.87 -9.13 -0.65
CA PHE A 41 -1.62 -8.58 -1.17
C PHE A 41 -1.30 -9.07 -2.60
N ASP A 42 -1.70 -10.30 -2.91
CA ASP A 42 -1.48 -10.94 -4.21
C ASP A 42 -2.52 -10.55 -5.27
N ASP A 43 -3.55 -9.79 -4.90
CA ASP A 43 -4.63 -9.39 -5.81
C ASP A 43 -4.26 -8.20 -6.69
N ALA A 44 -4.84 -8.14 -7.89
CA ALA A 44 -4.62 -7.04 -8.81
C ALA A 44 -5.25 -5.74 -8.27
N PRO A 45 -4.55 -4.58 -8.34
CA PRO A 45 -5.05 -3.32 -7.80
C PRO A 45 -6.34 -2.87 -8.49
N ILE A 46 -7.24 -2.26 -7.72
CA ILE A 46 -8.49 -1.68 -8.23
C ILE A 46 -8.16 -0.45 -9.08
N THR A 47 -8.47 -0.51 -10.37
CA THR A 47 -8.25 0.60 -11.31
C THR A 47 -9.51 1.42 -11.57
N VAL A 48 -10.69 0.83 -11.39
CA VAL A 48 -12.00 1.42 -11.71
C VAL A 48 -12.64 2.05 -10.48
N CYS A 49 -13.14 3.28 -10.62
CA CYS A 49 -13.89 3.95 -9.56
C CYS A 49 -15.36 3.50 -9.53
N PRO A 50 -15.94 3.15 -8.36
CA PRO A 50 -17.34 2.72 -8.27
C PRO A 50 -18.36 3.84 -8.53
N GLU A 51 -17.98 5.12 -8.40
CA GLU A 51 -18.87 6.26 -8.61
C GLU A 51 -18.91 6.72 -10.07
N CYS A 52 -17.73 6.88 -10.70
CA CYS A 52 -17.63 7.44 -12.06
C CYS A 52 -17.25 6.43 -13.14
N HIS A 53 -16.94 5.17 -12.77
CA HIS A 53 -16.52 4.09 -13.66
C HIS A 53 -15.27 4.38 -14.51
N GLU A 54 -14.50 5.41 -14.15
CA GLU A 54 -13.25 5.73 -14.84
C GLU A 54 -12.05 5.00 -14.23
N GLU A 55 -11.08 4.65 -15.09
CA GLU A 55 -9.84 3.95 -14.75
C GLU A 55 -8.75 4.88 -14.17
N GLN A 56 -9.15 5.88 -13.37
CA GLN A 56 -8.27 6.93 -12.82
C GLN A 56 -8.19 6.88 -11.29
N VAL A 57 -8.03 5.68 -10.73
CA VAL A 57 -7.90 5.45 -9.29
C VAL A 57 -6.44 5.33 -8.86
N ARG A 58 -6.09 5.93 -7.72
CA ARG A 58 -4.78 5.76 -7.07
C ARG A 58 -4.92 5.27 -5.64
N LYS A 59 -3.99 4.42 -5.21
CA LYS A 59 -3.84 4.04 -3.80
C LYS A 59 -3.28 5.21 -3.00
N VAL A 60 -3.92 5.53 -1.88
CA VAL A 60 -3.51 6.61 -0.98
C VAL A 60 -2.65 6.00 0.12
N TYR A 61 -1.38 6.36 0.12
CA TYR A 61 -0.44 5.99 1.17
C TYR A 61 -0.29 7.16 2.13
N SER A 62 -0.62 6.94 3.39
CA SER A 62 -0.32 7.88 4.46
C SER A 62 1.14 7.74 4.87
N ALA A 63 1.82 8.86 5.12
CA ALA A 63 3.19 8.83 5.63
C ALA A 63 3.16 8.30 7.08
N VAL A 64 3.59 7.05 7.28
CA VAL A 64 3.76 6.47 8.61
C VAL A 64 5.11 6.93 9.16
N PRO A 65 5.17 7.47 10.39
CA PRO A 65 6.45 7.82 11.00
C PRO A 65 7.30 6.57 11.18
N ILE A 66 8.53 6.59 10.66
CA ILE A 66 9.50 5.51 10.85
C ILE A 66 10.27 5.76 12.14
N GLU A 67 10.29 4.76 13.02
CA GLU A 67 11.06 4.80 14.26
C GLU A 67 12.28 3.87 14.15
N PHE A 68 13.48 4.45 14.24
CA PHE A 68 14.73 3.70 14.20
C PHE A 68 15.11 3.24 15.61
N LYS A 69 14.72 2.02 15.98
CA LYS A 69 15.14 1.37 17.24
C LYS A 69 16.53 0.76 17.09
N GLY A 70 17.56 1.61 17.02
CA GLY A 70 18.96 1.20 16.96
C GLY A 70 19.85 2.07 17.84
N HIS A 71 20.70 1.45 18.66
CA HIS A 71 21.69 2.11 19.52
C HIS A 71 22.92 2.58 18.69
N GLY A 72 22.70 3.26 17.56
CA GLY A 72 23.80 3.51 16.60
C GLY A 72 23.64 4.70 15.68
N PHE A 73 22.60 5.52 15.84
CA PHE A 73 22.38 6.69 14.98
C PHE A 73 23.28 7.90 15.34
N TYR A 74 24.03 7.83 16.44
CA TYR A 74 25.04 8.86 16.76
C TYR A 74 26.37 8.53 16.08
N ARG A 75 26.48 8.77 14.77
CA ARG A 75 27.78 9.10 14.20
C ARG A 75 27.90 10.60 14.03
N THR A 76 28.69 11.14 14.93
CA THR A 76 29.39 12.42 14.91
C THR A 76 30.18 12.58 13.60
N ASP A 77 29.52 12.95 12.51
CA ASP A 77 30.16 13.55 11.34
C ASP A 77 30.21 15.09 11.51
N GLY A 78 30.80 15.53 12.62
CA GLY A 78 31.29 16.91 12.77
C GLY A 78 32.76 16.91 12.43
N GLY A 79 33.09 17.15 11.15
CA GLY A 79 34.42 16.97 10.57
C GLY A 79 35.58 17.46 11.44
N SER A 80 36.53 16.57 11.68
CA SER A 80 37.89 16.94 12.06
C SER A 80 38.57 17.54 10.83
N GLY A 81 38.82 18.85 10.82
CA GLY A 81 39.54 19.45 9.71
C GLY A 81 39.60 20.98 9.72
N SER A 82 40.62 21.51 10.41
CA SER A 82 41.51 22.59 9.93
C SER A 82 41.86 23.56 11.06
N SER A 83 43.06 23.38 11.62
CA SER A 83 43.79 24.47 12.26
C SER A 83 43.93 25.64 11.30
N THR A 84 43.60 26.86 11.73
CA THR A 84 44.22 28.07 11.17
C THR A 84 44.33 29.12 12.27
N LYS A 85 45.58 29.25 12.72
CA LYS A 85 46.33 30.47 13.06
C LYS A 85 45.67 31.53 13.95
#